data_AF-A0A8J4RD03-F1
#
_entry.id   AF-A0A8J4RD03-F1
#
_cell.length_a   1.000
_cell.length_b   1.000
_cell.length_c   1.000
_cell.angle_alpha   90.00
_cell.angle_beta   90.00
_cell.angle_gamma   90.00
#
_symmetry.space_group_name_H-M   'P 1'
#
loop_
_entity.id
_entity.type
_entity.pdbx_description
1 polymer ?
#
loop_
_entity_poly.entity_id
_entity_poly.type
_entity_poly.pdbx_seq_one_letter_code
_entity_poly.pdbx_strand_id
1 'polypeptide(L)'
;MAKIIVLCCLIILAAFGSVNAQKIGFYELKKDNITLKFTNWGAAIVSVILPDRNGKLADVALGFDSIQEYETNKRNFGAVVGRVANRIKGAQFTLNGTVYKLIVNDGPNNTIHGGPQGFAHVVWNVTAHSNVGHTPYIVFTYHSIDGDQGFPGDLLVTVRYALIGHNKFSITMKAVALNKPTPVNLAQHAYWNLGGHDSGNILSNVIQIFGSQITALDSELIPTGKFEPVKGTPYDFLEPRPIKSKINGLAKGYDINYVLDGGVGNKLKRVAVVQDPKSGRVLELSASAPGVQFFTANSLNMTGKGGFGYKPHAGLCLETQAFPNSVNQPNFPSTIVSPGKPYEHNMLFKFSTN
;
A
#
# COMPACT_ATOMS: atom_id res chain seq x y z
N MET A 1 72.03 -22.38 -24.75
CA MET A 1 71.57 -21.83 -23.45
C MET A 1 70.30 -21.05 -23.71
N ALA A 2 69.16 -21.64 -23.35
CA ALA A 2 67.82 -21.18 -23.71
C ALA A 2 67.38 -19.98 -22.84
N LYS A 3 66.78 -18.98 -23.48
CA LYS A 3 66.21 -17.78 -22.83
C LYS A 3 64.87 -18.15 -22.18
N ILE A 4 64.79 -17.96 -20.86
CA ILE A 4 63.54 -18.08 -20.09
C ILE A 4 62.77 -16.77 -20.24
N ILE A 5 61.61 -16.85 -20.88
CA ILE A 5 60.61 -15.77 -20.96
C ILE A 5 59.73 -15.91 -19.70
N VAL A 6 59.78 -14.93 -18.81
CA VAL A 6 58.89 -14.81 -17.66
C VAL A 6 57.56 -14.24 -18.15
N LEU A 7 56.54 -15.08 -18.23
CA LEU A 7 55.17 -14.69 -18.51
C LEU A 7 54.50 -14.23 -17.21
N CYS A 8 54.44 -12.93 -16.98
CA CYS A 8 53.62 -12.35 -15.90
C CYS A 8 52.14 -12.48 -16.26
N CYS A 9 51.47 -13.51 -15.73
CA CYS A 9 50.01 -13.56 -15.69
C CYS A 9 49.51 -12.54 -14.66
N LEU A 10 48.99 -11.40 -15.15
CA LEU A 10 48.12 -10.53 -14.35
C LEU A 10 46.82 -11.29 -14.05
N ILE A 11 46.66 -11.72 -12.79
CA ILE A 11 45.37 -12.13 -12.25
C ILE A 11 44.61 -10.83 -11.95
N ILE A 12 43.73 -10.42 -12.87
CA ILE A 12 42.73 -9.40 -12.58
C ILE A 12 41.66 -10.09 -11.72
N LEU A 13 41.83 -9.99 -10.40
CA LEU A 13 40.80 -10.34 -9.44
C LEU A 13 39.72 -9.26 -9.52
N ALA A 14 38.73 -9.46 -10.40
CA ALA A 14 37.51 -8.68 -10.37
C ALA A 14 36.78 -8.99 -9.07
N ALA A 15 36.93 -8.12 -8.07
CA ALA A 15 36.10 -8.10 -6.88
C ALA A 15 34.68 -7.69 -7.30
N PHE A 16 33.90 -8.64 -7.80
CA PHE A 16 32.45 -8.55 -7.74
C PHE A 16 32.10 -8.50 -6.26
N GLY A 17 31.77 -7.29 -5.79
CA GLY A 17 31.18 -7.09 -4.48
C GLY A 17 30.08 -8.12 -4.31
N SER A 18 30.19 -8.92 -3.26
CA SER A 18 29.18 -9.87 -2.86
C SER A 18 27.88 -9.11 -2.65
N VAL A 19 27.01 -9.13 -3.66
CA VAL A 19 25.59 -8.85 -3.47
C VAL A 19 25.13 -9.98 -2.57
N ASN A 20 25.06 -9.69 -1.28
CA ASN A 20 24.49 -10.59 -0.30
C ASN A 20 23.05 -10.80 -0.79
N ALA A 21 22.77 -11.92 -1.46
CA ALA A 21 21.45 -12.21 -1.99
C ALA A 21 20.50 -12.14 -0.81
N GLN A 22 19.68 -11.09 -0.77
CA GLN A 22 18.81 -10.87 0.38
C GLN A 22 17.82 -12.01 0.41
N LYS A 23 17.89 -12.81 1.48
CA LYS A 23 16.98 -13.94 1.65
C LYS A 23 15.56 -13.40 1.71
N ILE A 24 14.76 -13.70 0.69
CA ILE A 24 13.34 -13.41 0.67
C ILE A 24 12.66 -14.42 1.60
N GLY A 25 11.75 -13.95 2.45
CA GLY A 25 11.10 -14.81 3.43
C GLY A 25 9.89 -14.18 4.09
N PHE A 26 9.37 -14.91 5.08
CA PHE A 26 8.25 -14.50 5.90
C PHE A 26 8.70 -14.15 7.32
N TYR A 27 8.04 -13.16 7.91
CA TYR A 27 8.30 -12.64 9.24
C TYR A 27 6.99 -12.55 10.01
N GLU A 28 7.01 -12.85 11.31
CA GLU A 28 5.82 -12.83 12.15
C GLU A 28 5.94 -11.79 13.27
N LEU A 29 4.82 -11.14 13.57
CA LEU A 29 4.59 -10.41 14.81
C LEU A 29 3.37 -11.00 15.51
N LYS A 30 3.50 -11.29 16.81
CA LYS A 30 2.40 -11.80 17.62
C LYS A 30 2.26 -11.02 18.91
N LYS A 31 1.03 -10.62 19.24
CA LYS A 31 0.69 -10.00 20.52
C LYS A 31 -0.76 -10.31 20.86
N ASP A 32 -0.99 -10.77 22.09
CA ASP A 32 -2.30 -11.22 22.56
C ASP A 32 -2.93 -12.22 21.57
N ASN A 33 -4.12 -11.91 21.05
CA ASN A 33 -4.85 -12.73 20.08
C ASN A 33 -4.64 -12.28 18.62
N ILE A 34 -3.68 -11.40 18.34
CA ILE A 34 -3.36 -10.95 16.98
C ILE A 34 -2.01 -11.54 16.54
N THR A 35 -2.03 -12.21 15.39
CA THR A 35 -0.83 -12.64 14.66
C THR A 35 -0.81 -11.95 13.31
N LEU A 36 0.30 -11.28 12.99
CA LEU A 36 0.57 -10.65 11.70
C LEU A 36 1.73 -11.39 11.02
N LYS A 37 1.60 -11.69 9.73
CA LYS A 37 2.73 -12.17 8.92
C LYS A 37 3.04 -11.19 7.81
N PHE A 38 4.31 -11.06 7.49
CA PHE A 38 4.84 -10.16 6.49
C PHE A 38 5.81 -10.90 5.58
N THR A 39 6.04 -10.38 4.38
CA THR A 39 7.22 -10.73 3.58
C THR A 39 8.04 -9.48 3.25
N ASN A 40 9.34 -9.65 3.08
CA ASN A 40 10.20 -8.58 2.60
C ASN A 40 10.09 -8.34 1.09
N TRP A 41 9.35 -9.17 0.35
CA TRP A 41 8.91 -8.80 -1.00
C TRP A 41 7.82 -7.73 -0.91
N GLY A 42 8.10 -6.53 -1.40
CA GLY A 42 7.16 -5.40 -1.35
C GLY A 42 6.79 -4.92 0.07
N ALA A 43 7.55 -5.32 1.09
CA ALA A 43 7.24 -5.09 2.51
C ALA A 43 5.77 -5.47 2.84
N ALA A 44 5.28 -6.57 2.28
CA ALA A 44 3.85 -6.87 2.20
C ALA A 44 3.30 -7.51 3.49
N ILE A 45 2.05 -7.16 3.82
CA ILE A 45 1.22 -7.85 4.81
C ILE A 45 0.64 -9.11 4.15
N VAL A 46 0.97 -10.28 4.71
CA VAL A 46 0.58 -11.59 4.18
C VAL A 46 -0.65 -12.15 4.90
N SER A 47 -0.74 -11.90 6.21
CA SER A 47 -1.73 -12.50 7.08
C SER A 47 -2.02 -11.60 8.27
N VAL A 48 -3.28 -11.52 8.67
CA VAL A 48 -3.75 -10.83 9.88
C VAL A 48 -4.79 -11.71 10.56
N ILE A 49 -4.38 -12.49 11.55
CA ILE A 49 -5.23 -13.45 12.26
C ILE A 49 -5.72 -12.84 13.57
N LEU A 50 -7.04 -12.81 13.78
CA LEU A 50 -7.65 -12.32 15.01
C LEU A 50 -9.03 -12.97 15.29
N PRO A 51 -9.51 -12.99 16.55
CA PRO A 51 -10.77 -13.66 16.91
C PRO A 51 -12.00 -12.89 16.43
N ASP A 52 -13.09 -13.61 16.23
CA ASP A 52 -14.43 -13.05 16.11
C ASP A 52 -15.10 -12.90 17.50
N ARG A 53 -16.38 -12.50 17.54
CA ARG A 53 -17.13 -12.33 18.79
C ARG A 53 -17.23 -13.59 19.66
N ASN A 54 -17.04 -14.77 19.06
CA ASN A 54 -17.09 -16.08 19.70
C ASN A 54 -15.69 -16.66 19.97
N GLY A 55 -14.62 -15.88 19.73
CA GLY A 55 -13.23 -16.33 19.89
C GLY A 55 -12.68 -17.14 18.71
N LYS A 56 -13.43 -17.33 17.62
CA LYS A 56 -12.94 -18.07 16.45
C LYS A 56 -11.94 -17.22 15.66
N LEU A 57 -10.72 -17.71 15.53
CA LEU A 57 -9.68 -17.08 14.74
C LEU A 57 -9.96 -17.20 13.24
N ALA A 58 -9.72 -16.13 12.49
CA ALA A 58 -9.62 -16.18 11.03
C ALA A 58 -8.59 -15.15 10.55
N ASP A 59 -7.99 -15.42 9.40
CA ASP A 59 -7.13 -14.47 8.71
C ASP A 59 -7.97 -13.50 7.88
N VAL A 60 -7.92 -12.21 8.20
CA VAL A 60 -8.76 -11.17 7.58
C VAL A 60 -8.06 -10.41 6.44
N ALA A 61 -6.83 -10.78 6.09
CA ALA A 61 -6.14 -10.23 4.93
C ALA A 61 -6.15 -11.24 3.77
N LEU A 62 -6.45 -10.82 2.55
CA LEU A 62 -6.21 -11.64 1.37
C LEU A 62 -4.71 -11.64 1.05
N GLY A 63 -4.26 -12.71 0.40
CA GLY A 63 -2.86 -12.89 0.00
C GLY A 63 -2.61 -14.30 -0.55
N PHE A 64 -1.35 -14.71 -0.50
CA PHE A 64 -0.84 -15.99 -0.99
C PHE A 64 -0.03 -16.74 0.09
N ASP A 65 0.20 -18.03 -0.14
CA ASP A 65 0.94 -18.91 0.79
C ASP A 65 2.45 -18.93 0.49
N SER A 66 2.86 -18.62 -0.75
CA SER A 66 4.27 -18.68 -1.17
C SER A 66 4.81 -17.34 -1.67
N ILE A 67 6.12 -17.14 -1.52
CA ILE A 67 6.84 -15.98 -2.06
C ILE A 67 6.72 -15.90 -3.58
N GLN A 68 6.80 -17.04 -4.27
CA GLN A 68 6.69 -17.12 -5.74
C GLN A 68 5.37 -16.52 -6.24
N GLU A 69 4.27 -16.72 -5.52
CA GLU A 69 2.98 -16.11 -5.87
C GLU A 69 3.00 -14.59 -5.70
N TYR A 70 3.68 -14.06 -4.67
CA TYR A 70 3.86 -12.61 -4.53
C TYR A 70 4.77 -12.02 -5.62
N GLU A 71 5.82 -12.73 -6.04
CA GLU A 71 6.73 -12.29 -7.10
C GLU A 71 6.04 -12.21 -8.47
N THR A 72 5.18 -13.19 -8.77
CA THR A 72 4.54 -13.31 -10.08
C THR A 72 3.22 -12.54 -10.17
N ASN A 73 2.62 -12.15 -9.04
CA ASN A 73 1.34 -11.47 -9.01
C ASN A 73 1.45 -9.93 -9.10
N LYS A 74 0.58 -9.32 -9.91
CA LYS A 74 0.54 -7.88 -10.16
C LYS A 74 -0.57 -7.11 -9.42
N ARG A 75 -1.20 -7.71 -8.41
CA ARG A 75 -2.34 -7.11 -7.67
C ARG A 75 -1.96 -6.43 -6.36
N ASN A 76 -0.66 -6.35 -6.05
CA ASN A 76 -0.12 -5.65 -4.89
C ASN A 76 -0.70 -6.11 -3.54
N PHE A 77 -1.12 -7.38 -3.41
CA PHE A 77 -1.73 -7.90 -2.19
C PHE A 77 -0.88 -7.59 -0.96
N GLY A 78 -1.37 -6.71 -0.08
CA GLY A 78 -0.70 -6.36 1.16
C GLY A 78 0.57 -5.53 1.01
N ALA A 79 1.04 -5.26 -0.21
CA ALA A 79 2.31 -4.60 -0.46
C ALA A 79 2.25 -3.10 -0.15
N VAL A 80 3.43 -2.50 0.04
CA VAL A 80 3.60 -1.05 0.03
C VAL A 80 3.77 -0.61 -1.43
N VAL A 81 2.89 0.28 -1.89
CA VAL A 81 2.95 0.85 -3.24
C VAL A 81 3.65 2.21 -3.22
N GLY A 82 4.47 2.46 -4.24
CA GLY A 82 5.31 3.65 -4.38
C GLY A 82 6.27 3.50 -5.57
N ARG A 83 7.04 4.52 -5.97
CA ARG A 83 7.28 5.81 -5.29
C ARG A 83 6.06 6.72 -5.16
N VAL A 84 5.14 6.64 -6.12
CA VAL A 84 3.84 7.35 -6.10
C VAL A 84 2.70 6.34 -6.25
N ALA A 85 1.91 6.19 -5.20
CA ALA A 85 0.69 5.39 -5.18
C ALA A 85 -0.39 6.00 -6.11
N ASN A 86 -1.22 5.10 -6.66
CA ASN A 86 -2.27 5.40 -7.62
C ASN A 86 -1.70 5.99 -8.94
N ARG A 87 -2.55 6.62 -9.75
CA ARG A 87 -2.23 7.01 -11.14
C ARG A 87 -1.51 8.35 -11.24
N ILE A 88 -0.59 8.46 -12.20
CA ILE A 88 -0.08 9.72 -12.74
C ILE A 88 -0.46 9.78 -14.23
N LYS A 89 -1.18 10.85 -14.60
CA LYS A 89 -1.70 11.07 -15.95
C LYS A 89 -0.57 11.15 -16.97
N GLY A 90 -0.71 10.45 -18.10
CA GLY A 90 0.24 10.49 -19.20
C GLY A 90 1.62 9.93 -18.88
N ALA A 91 1.75 9.23 -17.74
CA ALA A 91 3.01 8.70 -17.23
C ALA A 91 4.13 9.75 -17.25
N GLN A 92 3.80 10.99 -16.89
CA GLN A 92 4.78 12.07 -16.83
C GLN A 92 4.35 13.15 -15.85
N PHE A 93 5.30 13.95 -15.43
CA PHE A 93 5.05 15.18 -14.68
C PHE A 93 6.18 16.19 -14.90
N THR A 94 5.93 17.44 -14.54
CA THR A 94 6.94 18.51 -14.60
C THR A 94 7.36 18.91 -13.20
N LEU A 95 8.67 18.94 -12.95
CA LEU A 95 9.24 19.40 -11.68
C LEU A 95 10.42 20.32 -11.98
N ASN A 96 10.36 21.56 -11.44
CA ASN A 96 11.36 22.60 -11.65
C ASN A 96 11.70 22.85 -13.14
N GLY A 97 10.67 22.84 -14.00
CA GLY A 97 10.81 23.05 -15.45
C GLY A 97 11.25 21.82 -16.25
N THR A 98 11.66 20.73 -15.58
CA THR A 98 12.04 19.47 -16.24
C THR A 98 10.84 18.54 -16.36
N VAL A 99 10.62 17.99 -17.56
CA VAL A 99 9.62 16.94 -17.79
C VAL A 99 10.26 15.58 -17.50
N TYR A 100 9.68 14.85 -16.55
CA TYR A 100 10.06 13.48 -16.22
C TYR A 100 9.06 12.51 -16.85
N LYS A 101 9.57 11.57 -17.65
CA LYS A 101 8.79 10.48 -18.24
C LYS A 101 8.93 9.23 -17.36
N LEU A 102 7.80 8.63 -17.05
CA LEU A 102 7.65 7.42 -16.24
C LEU A 102 7.27 6.24 -17.13
N ILE A 103 7.39 5.04 -16.58
CA ILE A 103 7.04 3.83 -17.32
C ILE A 103 5.53 3.63 -17.31
N VAL A 104 4.93 3.56 -18.50
CA VAL A 104 3.50 3.25 -18.68
C VAL A 104 3.22 1.81 -18.25
N ASN A 105 2.23 1.62 -17.39
CA ASN A 105 1.76 0.30 -16.94
C ASN A 105 0.25 0.25 -16.62
N ASP A 106 -0.50 1.32 -16.89
CA ASP A 106 -1.94 1.39 -16.74
C ASP A 106 -2.57 2.03 -17.98
N GLY A 107 -3.38 1.24 -18.70
CA GLY A 107 -3.95 1.67 -19.97
C GLY A 107 -2.88 2.01 -21.02
N PRO A 108 -3.21 2.88 -21.99
CA PRO A 108 -2.30 3.21 -23.10
C PRO A 108 -1.20 4.22 -22.73
N ASN A 109 -1.39 5.00 -21.67
CA ASN A 109 -0.61 6.22 -21.43
C ASN A 109 -0.33 6.53 -19.96
N ASN A 110 -0.91 5.84 -18.97
CA ASN A 110 -0.77 6.19 -17.57
C ASN A 110 0.24 5.29 -16.86
N THR A 111 0.80 5.79 -15.76
CA THR A 111 1.54 4.95 -14.81
C THR A 111 0.74 4.84 -13.52
N ILE A 112 0.79 3.68 -12.88
CA ILE A 112 0.10 3.39 -11.63
C ILE A 112 1.05 2.73 -10.63
N HIS A 113 0.90 3.10 -9.35
CA HIS A 113 1.60 2.49 -8.22
C HIS A 113 3.12 2.48 -8.36
N GLY A 114 3.67 3.51 -9.00
CA GLY A 114 5.10 3.70 -9.17
C GLY A 114 5.72 2.94 -10.34
N GLY A 115 4.93 2.30 -11.21
CA GLY A 115 5.43 1.61 -12.40
C GLY A 115 5.51 0.09 -12.25
N PRO A 116 5.91 -0.63 -13.30
CA PRO A 116 5.87 -2.10 -13.34
C PRO A 116 6.83 -2.78 -12.36
N GLN A 117 7.91 -2.11 -11.96
CA GLN A 117 8.82 -2.54 -10.88
C GLN A 117 8.82 -1.52 -9.74
N GLY A 118 7.64 -0.99 -9.40
CA GLY A 118 7.45 -0.13 -8.24
C GLY A 118 7.70 -0.86 -6.92
N PHE A 119 7.50 -0.17 -5.81
CA PHE A 119 7.88 -0.62 -4.47
C PHE A 119 7.22 -1.92 -4.01
N ALA A 120 6.12 -2.33 -4.64
CA ALA A 120 5.43 -3.58 -4.38
C ALA A 120 6.12 -4.81 -5.01
N HIS A 121 7.05 -4.61 -5.94
CA HIS A 121 7.68 -5.64 -6.77
C HIS A 121 9.20 -5.70 -6.61
N VAL A 122 9.70 -5.29 -5.45
CA VAL A 122 11.12 -5.28 -5.11
C VAL A 122 11.35 -5.93 -3.75
N VAL A 123 12.57 -6.44 -3.53
CA VAL A 123 13.00 -6.94 -2.22
C VAL A 123 13.38 -5.76 -1.34
N TRP A 124 12.79 -5.70 -0.15
CA TRP A 124 13.14 -4.74 0.90
C TRP A 124 14.13 -5.36 1.89
N ASN A 125 15.00 -4.53 2.46
CA ASN A 125 15.90 -4.98 3.51
C ASN A 125 15.13 -5.04 4.83
N VAL A 126 15.27 -6.11 5.60
CA VAL A 126 14.81 -6.15 6.99
C VAL A 126 15.92 -5.61 7.89
N THR A 127 15.76 -4.39 8.38
CA THR A 127 16.80 -3.71 9.19
C THR A 127 16.57 -3.87 10.69
N ALA A 128 15.35 -4.19 11.10
CA ALA A 128 15.05 -4.58 12.48
C ALA A 128 13.81 -5.47 12.53
N HIS A 129 13.82 -6.48 13.39
CA HIS A 129 12.67 -7.34 13.66
C HIS A 129 12.73 -7.79 15.11
N SER A 130 11.67 -7.54 15.87
CA SER A 130 11.46 -8.07 17.21
C SER A 130 10.05 -8.61 17.33
N ASN A 131 9.92 -9.92 17.54
CA ASN A 131 8.64 -10.57 17.84
C ASN A 131 8.36 -10.68 19.35
N VAL A 132 9.20 -10.05 20.19
CA VAL A 132 9.12 -10.12 21.64
C VAL A 132 9.04 -8.71 22.26
N GLY A 133 8.55 -8.66 23.50
CA GLY A 133 8.43 -7.44 24.29
C GLY A 133 7.07 -6.74 24.15
N HIS A 134 6.98 -5.54 24.75
CA HIS A 134 5.72 -4.79 24.87
C HIS A 134 5.17 -4.30 23.53
N THR A 135 6.03 -4.11 22.54
CA THR A 135 5.68 -3.61 21.20
C THR A 135 6.45 -4.40 20.14
N PRO A 136 6.00 -5.61 19.76
CA PRO A 136 6.57 -6.35 18.64
C PRO A 136 6.54 -5.50 17.35
N TYR A 137 7.61 -5.54 16.56
CA TYR A 137 7.75 -4.71 15.36
C TYR A 137 8.70 -5.29 14.32
N ILE A 138 8.54 -4.85 13.07
CA ILE A 138 9.47 -5.08 11.97
C ILE A 138 9.67 -3.79 11.18
N VAL A 139 10.89 -3.56 10.69
CA VAL A 139 11.28 -2.41 9.89
C VAL A 139 11.86 -2.89 8.57
N PHE A 140 11.27 -2.43 7.48
CA PHE A 140 11.72 -2.62 6.13
C PHE A 140 12.34 -1.33 5.60
N THR A 141 13.42 -1.42 4.83
CA THR A 141 14.01 -0.27 4.13
C THR A 141 14.27 -0.58 2.67
N TYR A 142 14.08 0.41 1.81
CA TYR A 142 14.38 0.32 0.38
C TYR A 142 15.06 1.61 -0.09
N HIS A 143 16.11 1.46 -0.88
CA HIS A 143 16.81 2.58 -1.52
C HIS A 143 16.43 2.57 -3.01
N SER A 144 15.55 3.48 -3.38
CA SER A 144 15.15 3.72 -4.76
C SER A 144 16.11 4.73 -5.37
N ILE A 145 16.96 4.30 -6.30
CA ILE A 145 18.01 5.14 -6.91
C ILE A 145 17.42 6.22 -7.83
N ASP A 146 18.20 7.26 -8.14
CA ASP A 146 17.85 8.24 -9.17
C ASP A 146 17.51 7.55 -10.50
N GLY A 147 16.37 7.91 -11.09
CA GLY A 147 15.87 7.33 -12.33
C GLY A 147 15.07 6.03 -12.18
N ASP A 148 14.94 5.48 -10.97
CA ASP A 148 14.11 4.29 -10.73
C ASP A 148 12.65 4.53 -11.17
N GLN A 149 12.16 3.69 -12.09
CA GLN A 149 10.89 3.82 -12.80
C GLN A 149 10.66 5.20 -13.49
N GLY A 150 11.72 5.97 -13.72
CA GLY A 150 11.70 7.31 -14.31
C GLY A 150 11.61 8.46 -13.30
N PHE A 151 11.54 8.16 -11.99
CA PHE A 151 11.47 9.20 -10.96
C PHE A 151 12.86 9.80 -10.64
N PRO A 152 12.98 11.13 -10.48
CA PRO A 152 14.25 11.76 -10.13
C PRO A 152 14.61 11.56 -8.67
N GLY A 153 15.90 11.52 -8.38
CA GLY A 153 16.48 11.55 -7.05
C GLY A 153 16.49 10.20 -6.36
N ASP A 154 17.54 10.01 -5.57
CA ASP A 154 17.67 8.92 -4.63
C ASP A 154 16.68 9.13 -3.48
N LEU A 155 15.92 8.10 -3.18
CA LEU A 155 14.94 8.08 -2.11
C LEU A 155 15.20 6.89 -1.18
N LEU A 156 15.51 7.19 0.08
CA LEU A 156 15.54 6.19 1.13
C LEU A 156 14.15 6.09 1.76
N VAL A 157 13.56 4.91 1.72
CA VAL A 157 12.21 4.64 2.23
C VAL A 157 12.30 3.67 3.39
N THR A 158 11.52 3.91 4.44
CA THR A 158 11.41 3.06 5.62
C THR A 158 9.95 2.80 5.93
N VAL A 159 9.61 1.54 6.17
CA VAL A 159 8.27 1.13 6.60
C VAL A 159 8.39 0.35 7.89
N ARG A 160 7.75 0.84 8.94
CA ARG A 160 7.69 0.18 10.24
C ARG A 160 6.29 -0.33 10.51
N TYR A 161 6.18 -1.62 10.77
CA TYR A 161 4.98 -2.30 11.24
C TYR A 161 5.13 -2.64 12.72
N ALA A 162 4.10 -2.41 13.53
CA ALA A 162 4.14 -2.81 14.94
C ALA A 162 2.77 -3.08 15.56
N LEU A 163 2.76 -3.98 16.54
CA LEU A 163 1.64 -4.22 17.44
C LEU A 163 1.80 -3.34 18.68
N ILE A 164 0.99 -2.28 18.80
CA ILE A 164 1.05 -1.31 19.90
C ILE A 164 -0.16 -1.49 20.82
N GLY A 165 0.03 -1.47 22.14
CA GLY A 165 -1.09 -1.69 23.08
C GLY A 165 -1.90 -2.97 22.78
N HIS A 166 -3.19 -2.98 23.12
CA HIS A 166 -4.10 -4.10 22.81
C HIS A 166 -4.83 -3.88 21.50
N ASN A 167 -4.85 -4.92 20.65
CA ASN A 167 -5.56 -4.97 19.36
C ASN A 167 -5.30 -3.80 18.39
N LYS A 168 -4.15 -3.13 18.50
CA LYS A 168 -3.79 -2.05 17.59
C LYS A 168 -2.53 -2.41 16.80
N PHE A 169 -2.61 -2.16 15.50
CA PHE A 169 -1.56 -2.37 14.53
C PHE A 169 -1.23 -1.02 13.89
N SER A 170 0.02 -0.57 14.05
CA SER A 170 0.49 0.69 13.49
C SER A 170 1.40 0.47 12.30
N ILE A 171 1.27 1.35 11.29
CA ILE A 171 2.19 1.46 10.17
C ILE A 171 2.75 2.88 10.17
N THR A 172 4.07 3.02 10.10
CA THR A 172 4.73 4.30 9.88
C THR A 172 5.60 4.18 8.63
N MET A 173 5.31 5.00 7.62
CA MET A 173 6.06 5.09 6.38
C MET A 173 6.82 6.40 6.35
N LYS A 174 8.12 6.36 6.10
CA LYS A 174 8.98 7.53 5.97
C LYS A 174 9.75 7.48 4.67
N ALA A 175 9.97 8.63 4.06
CA ALA A 175 10.84 8.74 2.90
C ALA A 175 11.72 9.98 2.98
N VAL A 176 12.99 9.83 2.62
CA VAL A 176 13.99 10.90 2.64
C VAL A 176 14.59 11.01 1.24
N ALA A 177 14.36 12.15 0.59
CA ALA A 177 15.06 12.51 -0.63
C ALA A 177 16.52 12.82 -0.29
N LEU A 178 17.46 12.09 -0.86
CA LEU A 178 18.88 12.20 -0.50
C LEU A 178 19.60 13.29 -1.30
N ASN A 179 19.21 13.52 -2.56
CA ASN A 179 19.95 14.40 -3.47
C ASN A 179 19.08 15.35 -4.30
N LYS A 180 17.88 14.94 -4.75
CA LYS A 180 16.98 15.75 -5.60
C LYS A 180 15.56 15.72 -5.07
N PRO A 181 14.78 16.81 -5.25
CA PRO A 181 13.35 16.78 -5.00
C PRO A 181 12.64 15.73 -5.88
N THR A 182 11.64 15.05 -5.33
CA THR A 182 10.91 13.98 -6.02
C THR A 182 9.47 13.86 -5.49
N PRO A 183 8.47 13.50 -6.30
CA PRO A 183 7.15 13.19 -5.78
C PRO A 183 7.18 11.89 -4.97
N VAL A 184 6.52 11.88 -3.81
CA VAL A 184 6.34 10.70 -2.97
C VAL A 184 4.90 10.61 -2.51
N ASN A 185 4.30 9.43 -2.68
CA ASN A 185 3.01 9.08 -2.14
C ASN A 185 3.04 7.58 -1.81
N LEU A 186 3.12 7.22 -0.53
CA LEU A 186 3.21 5.82 -0.10
C LEU A 186 1.86 5.38 0.46
N ALA A 187 1.41 4.21 0.04
CA ALA A 187 0.18 3.59 0.55
C ALA A 187 0.38 2.10 0.82
N GLN A 188 -0.42 1.56 1.75
CA GLN A 188 -0.46 0.13 2.04
C GLN A 188 -1.67 -0.49 1.34
N HIS A 189 -1.45 -1.54 0.55
CA HIS A 189 -2.46 -2.11 -0.35
C HIS A 189 -3.03 -3.46 0.16
N ALA A 190 -3.35 -3.56 1.46
CA ALA A 190 -4.04 -4.72 2.01
C ALA A 190 -5.48 -4.80 1.51
N TYR A 191 -5.87 -6.01 1.15
CA TYR A 191 -7.24 -6.38 0.83
C TYR A 191 -7.84 -7.05 2.06
N TRP A 192 -8.80 -6.37 2.67
CA TRP A 192 -9.45 -6.80 3.92
C TRP A 192 -10.73 -7.56 3.65
N ASN A 193 -10.91 -8.68 4.33
CA ASN A 193 -12.19 -9.36 4.49
C ASN A 193 -12.36 -9.77 5.96
N LEU A 194 -13.16 -9.01 6.71
CA LEU A 194 -13.34 -9.21 8.15
C LEU A 194 -14.06 -10.51 8.51
N GLY A 195 -14.76 -11.16 7.56
CA GLY A 195 -15.30 -12.50 7.75
C GLY A 195 -14.21 -13.59 7.73
N GLY A 196 -13.05 -13.29 7.15
CA GLY A 196 -11.98 -14.22 6.78
C GLY A 196 -11.69 -14.15 5.28
N HIS A 197 -10.44 -14.34 4.86
CA HIS A 197 -10.08 -14.28 3.43
C HIS A 197 -10.82 -15.31 2.56
N ASP A 198 -11.26 -16.40 3.18
CA ASP A 198 -12.01 -17.52 2.60
C ASP A 198 -13.53 -17.43 2.82
N SER A 199 -14.03 -16.28 3.30
CA SER A 199 -15.44 -16.12 3.68
C SER A 199 -16.37 -15.68 2.53
N GLY A 200 -15.84 -15.53 1.32
CA GLY A 200 -16.58 -15.06 0.15
C GLY A 200 -16.40 -13.55 -0.08
N ASN A 201 -17.49 -12.83 -0.32
CA ASN A 201 -17.45 -11.41 -0.67
C ASN A 201 -17.70 -10.47 0.52
N ILE A 202 -17.28 -9.20 0.39
CA ILE A 202 -17.41 -8.16 1.42
C ILE A 202 -18.71 -7.34 1.33
N LEU A 203 -19.65 -7.70 0.46
CA LEU A 203 -20.77 -6.83 0.09
C LEU A 203 -21.76 -6.60 1.25
N SER A 204 -21.83 -7.51 2.22
CA SER A 204 -22.62 -7.36 3.45
C SER A 204 -21.92 -6.56 4.54
N ASN A 205 -20.62 -6.28 4.41
CA ASN A 205 -19.90 -5.47 5.39
C ASN A 205 -20.51 -4.07 5.44
N VAL A 206 -20.61 -3.52 6.64
CA VAL A 206 -21.04 -2.14 6.88
C VAL A 206 -19.79 -1.27 6.94
N ILE A 207 -19.78 -0.18 6.20
CA ILE A 207 -18.66 0.77 6.19
C ILE A 207 -19.17 2.19 6.44
N GLN A 208 -18.37 2.94 7.19
CA GLN A 208 -18.44 4.39 7.33
C GLN A 208 -17.09 4.98 6.90
N ILE A 209 -17.10 6.07 6.13
CA ILE A 209 -15.90 6.78 5.67
C ILE A 209 -16.02 8.25 6.07
N PHE A 210 -15.00 8.78 6.75
CA PHE A 210 -14.95 10.15 7.25
C PHE A 210 -14.36 11.09 6.19
N GLY A 211 -15.08 11.20 5.06
CA GLY A 211 -14.73 12.08 3.94
C GLY A 211 -15.97 12.55 3.21
N SER A 212 -16.23 13.86 3.27
CA SER A 212 -17.42 14.50 2.70
C SER A 212 -17.33 14.78 1.20
N GLN A 213 -16.15 14.59 0.60
CA GLN A 213 -15.91 14.79 -0.82
C GLN A 213 -15.09 13.65 -1.43
N ILE A 214 -15.16 13.50 -2.75
CA ILE A 214 -14.28 12.63 -3.55
C ILE A 214 -13.52 13.47 -4.57
N THR A 215 -12.41 12.95 -5.06
CA THR A 215 -11.74 13.52 -6.24
C THR A 215 -12.44 13.02 -7.51
N ALA A 216 -13.10 13.92 -8.23
CA ALA A 216 -13.85 13.58 -9.44
C ALA A 216 -12.92 13.00 -10.52
N LEU A 217 -13.33 11.88 -11.13
CA LEU A 217 -12.52 11.14 -12.10
C LEU A 217 -12.97 11.41 -13.54
N ASP A 218 -12.02 11.35 -14.48
CA ASP A 218 -12.32 11.20 -15.91
C ASP A 218 -12.55 9.72 -16.29
N SER A 219 -12.80 9.45 -17.57
CA SER A 219 -13.05 8.09 -18.08
C SER A 219 -11.85 7.14 -17.94
N GLU A 220 -10.64 7.66 -17.71
CA GLU A 220 -9.42 6.89 -17.48
C GLU A 220 -9.15 6.67 -15.99
N LEU A 221 -10.11 7.00 -15.12
CA LEU A 221 -9.99 6.96 -13.66
C LEU A 221 -8.91 7.91 -13.12
N ILE A 222 -8.63 9.01 -13.83
CA ILE A 222 -7.70 10.05 -13.40
C ILE A 222 -8.46 11.19 -12.74
N PRO A 223 -8.02 11.71 -11.57
CA PRO A 223 -8.60 12.91 -11.00
C PRO A 223 -8.52 14.11 -11.94
N THR A 224 -9.67 14.75 -12.14
CA THR A 224 -9.84 15.97 -12.93
C THR A 224 -9.33 17.24 -12.24
N GLY A 225 -8.99 17.14 -10.95
CA GLY A 225 -8.68 18.29 -10.08
C GLY A 225 -9.90 18.81 -9.31
N LYS A 226 -11.12 18.38 -9.65
CA LYS A 226 -12.35 18.80 -8.94
C LYS A 226 -12.65 17.93 -7.72
N PHE A 227 -13.21 18.54 -6.69
CA PHE A 227 -13.79 17.85 -5.54
C PHE A 227 -15.32 17.84 -5.67
N GLU A 228 -15.93 16.68 -5.49
CA GLU A 228 -17.38 16.51 -5.55
C GLU A 228 -17.93 16.02 -4.21
N PRO A 229 -19.05 16.57 -3.72
CA PRO A 229 -19.65 16.12 -2.46
C PRO A 229 -20.17 14.69 -2.60
N VAL A 230 -20.02 13.89 -1.54
CA VAL A 230 -20.54 12.51 -1.54
C VAL A 230 -22.04 12.46 -1.29
N LYS A 231 -22.60 13.48 -0.64
CA LYS A 231 -24.00 13.51 -0.17
C LYS A 231 -24.98 13.23 -1.31
N GLY A 232 -25.84 12.23 -1.13
CA GLY A 232 -26.85 11.85 -2.12
C GLY A 232 -26.33 11.07 -3.33
N THR A 233 -25.03 10.76 -3.38
CA THR A 233 -24.42 9.93 -4.44
C THR A 233 -24.24 8.48 -3.97
N PRO A 234 -23.92 7.53 -4.86
CA PRO A 234 -23.51 6.17 -4.45
C PRO A 234 -22.30 6.14 -3.50
N TYR A 235 -21.53 7.22 -3.39
CA TYR A 235 -20.34 7.35 -2.54
C TYR A 235 -20.64 7.87 -1.13
N ASP A 236 -21.92 8.13 -0.80
CA ASP A 236 -22.29 8.68 0.52
C ASP A 236 -22.12 7.63 1.64
N PHE A 237 -20.95 7.53 2.25
CA PHE A 237 -20.66 6.67 3.41
C PHE A 237 -20.41 7.47 4.68
N LEU A 238 -20.92 8.70 4.77
CA LEU A 238 -20.81 9.54 5.96
C LEU A 238 -21.48 8.86 7.16
N GLU A 239 -22.59 8.17 6.91
CA GLU A 239 -23.24 7.26 7.86
C GLU A 239 -22.92 5.79 7.54
N PRO A 240 -22.81 4.91 8.56
CA PRO A 240 -22.53 3.50 8.34
C PRO A 240 -23.62 2.83 7.49
N ARG A 241 -23.23 2.18 6.39
CA ARG A 241 -24.17 1.37 5.59
C ARG A 241 -23.50 0.17 4.92
N PRO A 242 -24.26 -0.86 4.52
CA PRO A 242 -23.73 -2.01 3.78
C PRO A 242 -23.09 -1.57 2.46
N ILE A 243 -21.94 -2.14 2.09
CA ILE A 243 -21.24 -1.85 0.84
C ILE A 243 -22.13 -2.08 -0.39
N LYS A 244 -22.97 -3.13 -0.36
CA LYS A 244 -23.93 -3.43 -1.43
C LYS A 244 -25.01 -2.38 -1.69
N SER A 245 -25.29 -1.49 -0.73
CA SER A 245 -26.51 -0.66 -0.74
C SER A 245 -26.67 0.24 -1.98
N LYS A 246 -25.58 0.73 -2.56
CA LYS A 246 -25.59 1.56 -3.79
C LYS A 246 -24.61 1.08 -4.85
N ILE A 247 -24.02 -0.10 -4.68
CA ILE A 247 -22.96 -0.59 -5.57
C ILE A 247 -23.46 -0.85 -6.99
N ASN A 248 -24.74 -1.22 -7.15
CA ASN A 248 -25.38 -1.44 -8.46
C ASN A 248 -25.53 -0.15 -9.28
N GLY A 249 -25.40 1.02 -8.67
CA GLY A 249 -25.35 2.31 -9.37
C GLY A 249 -23.99 2.59 -10.01
N LEU A 250 -23.01 1.71 -9.83
CA LEU A 250 -21.65 1.81 -10.36
C LEU A 250 -21.39 0.68 -11.36
N ALA A 251 -20.53 0.92 -12.34
CA ALA A 251 -20.27 -0.05 -13.40
C ALA A 251 -19.69 -1.39 -12.89
N LYS A 252 -18.78 -1.35 -11.91
CA LYS A 252 -18.12 -2.55 -11.37
C LYS A 252 -18.00 -2.60 -9.86
N GLY A 253 -18.16 -1.49 -9.16
CA GLY A 253 -17.90 -1.35 -7.73
C GLY A 253 -17.18 -0.05 -7.40
N TYR A 254 -16.72 0.10 -6.16
CA TYR A 254 -16.00 1.29 -5.74
C TYR A 254 -14.53 1.20 -6.14
N ASP A 255 -14.02 2.30 -6.67
CA ASP A 255 -12.60 2.57 -6.92
C ASP A 255 -12.44 4.10 -6.97
N ILE A 256 -12.47 4.72 -5.80
CA ILE A 256 -12.52 6.19 -5.68
C ILE A 256 -11.69 6.69 -4.49
N ASN A 257 -11.03 7.83 -4.66
CA ASN A 257 -10.35 8.52 -3.58
C ASN A 257 -11.33 9.48 -2.88
N TYR A 258 -11.53 9.27 -1.57
CA TYR A 258 -12.19 10.21 -0.68
C TYR A 258 -11.20 11.26 -0.21
N VAL A 259 -11.66 12.50 -0.13
CA VAL A 259 -11.02 13.60 0.58
C VAL A 259 -11.42 13.47 2.03
N LEU A 260 -10.45 13.17 2.90
CA LEU A 260 -10.73 12.97 4.33
C LEU A 260 -10.97 14.31 5.01
N ASP A 261 -12.04 14.36 5.81
CA ASP A 261 -12.38 15.54 6.59
C ASP A 261 -11.27 15.88 7.60
N GLY A 262 -11.25 17.11 8.12
CA GLY A 262 -10.21 17.57 9.06
C GLY A 262 -8.90 18.04 8.39
N GLY A 263 -8.87 18.17 7.07
CA GLY A 263 -7.82 18.87 6.32
C GLY A 263 -6.48 18.12 6.19
N VAL A 264 -5.49 18.80 5.62
CA VAL A 264 -4.11 18.30 5.44
C VAL A 264 -3.30 18.56 6.71
N GLY A 265 -2.54 17.57 7.16
CA GLY A 265 -1.62 17.73 8.28
C GLY A 265 -1.06 16.40 8.77
N ASN A 266 -0.26 16.44 9.83
CA ASN A 266 0.45 15.24 10.33
C ASN A 266 -0.31 14.52 11.47
N LYS A 267 -1.51 14.98 11.83
CA LYS A 267 -2.29 14.38 12.92
C LYS A 267 -3.04 13.15 12.41
N LEU A 268 -3.06 12.09 13.20
CA LEU A 268 -3.94 10.95 12.95
C LEU A 268 -5.40 11.40 13.08
N LYS A 269 -6.18 11.14 12.04
CA LYS A 269 -7.62 11.34 12.00
C LYS A 269 -8.31 10.03 11.63
N ARG A 270 -9.56 9.88 12.07
CA ARG A 270 -10.38 8.71 11.72
C ARG A 270 -10.64 8.73 10.23
N VAL A 271 -10.45 7.59 9.57
CA VAL A 271 -10.54 7.42 8.11
C VAL A 271 -11.80 6.64 7.77
N ALA A 272 -11.93 5.45 8.36
CA ALA A 272 -13.04 4.57 8.11
C ALA A 272 -13.27 3.61 9.26
N VAL A 273 -14.49 3.09 9.35
CA VAL A 273 -14.86 1.96 10.19
C VAL A 273 -15.52 0.92 9.31
N VAL A 274 -15.03 -0.31 9.36
CA VAL A 274 -15.60 -1.45 8.64
C VAL A 274 -16.04 -2.48 9.66
N GLN A 275 -17.23 -3.02 9.49
CA GLN A 275 -17.77 -4.09 10.32
C GLN A 275 -18.25 -5.23 9.42
N ASP A 276 -17.89 -6.47 9.77
CA ASP A 276 -18.59 -7.65 9.27
C ASP A 276 -19.66 -8.05 10.31
N PRO A 277 -20.96 -7.92 10.00
CA PRO A 277 -22.02 -8.28 10.93
C PRO A 277 -21.97 -9.75 11.37
N LYS A 278 -21.50 -10.67 10.50
CA LYS A 278 -21.53 -12.11 10.76
C LYS A 278 -20.53 -12.52 11.83
N SER A 279 -19.25 -12.18 11.65
CA SER A 279 -18.20 -12.42 12.66
C SER A 279 -18.30 -11.47 13.85
N GLY A 280 -18.82 -10.26 13.63
CA GLY A 280 -18.77 -9.17 14.61
C GLY A 280 -17.43 -8.45 14.65
N ARG A 281 -16.44 -8.84 13.81
CA ARG A 281 -15.16 -8.12 13.73
C ARG A 281 -15.37 -6.70 13.20
N VAL A 282 -14.67 -5.76 13.82
CA VAL A 282 -14.65 -4.35 13.46
C VAL A 282 -13.20 -3.93 13.23
N LEU A 283 -12.98 -3.22 12.11
CA LEU A 283 -11.73 -2.54 11.79
C LEU A 283 -11.96 -1.04 11.79
N GLU A 284 -11.29 -0.33 12.69
CA GLU A 284 -11.21 1.12 12.67
C GLU A 284 -9.85 1.55 12.13
N LEU A 285 -9.83 2.36 11.07
CA LEU A 285 -8.62 2.93 10.48
C LEU A 285 -8.52 4.41 10.84
N SER A 286 -7.36 4.82 11.33
CA SER A 286 -6.95 6.23 11.42
C SER A 286 -5.65 6.45 10.66
N ALA A 287 -5.47 7.61 10.03
CA ALA A 287 -4.24 7.94 9.31
C ALA A 287 -3.95 9.45 9.29
N SER A 288 -2.72 9.82 8.95
CA SER A 288 -2.32 11.22 8.73
C SER A 288 -2.47 11.68 7.28
N ALA A 289 -2.79 10.78 6.35
CA ALA A 289 -2.95 11.13 4.94
C ALA A 289 -4.18 12.04 4.69
N PRO A 290 -4.16 12.85 3.63
CA PRO A 290 -5.30 13.71 3.28
C PRO A 290 -6.44 12.94 2.60
N GLY A 291 -6.18 11.77 2.00
CA GLY A 291 -7.18 10.98 1.29
C GLY A 291 -7.11 9.49 1.60
N VAL A 292 -8.13 8.76 1.13
CA VAL A 292 -8.19 7.29 1.15
C VAL A 292 -8.79 6.76 -0.14
N GLN A 293 -8.09 5.84 -0.80
CA GLN A 293 -8.68 5.04 -1.88
C GLN A 293 -9.58 3.98 -1.25
N PHE A 294 -10.85 3.99 -1.61
CA PHE A 294 -11.76 2.89 -1.33
C PHE A 294 -11.97 2.06 -2.58
N PHE A 295 -11.43 0.84 -2.57
CA PHE A 295 -11.49 -0.08 -3.68
C PHE A 295 -12.11 -1.42 -3.26
N THR A 296 -13.10 -1.91 -4.00
CA THR A 296 -13.82 -3.15 -3.67
C THR A 296 -13.44 -4.34 -4.55
N ALA A 297 -12.17 -4.42 -4.98
CA ALA A 297 -11.64 -5.61 -5.65
C ALA A 297 -12.49 -6.08 -6.85
N ASN A 298 -12.92 -5.11 -7.68
CA ASN A 298 -14.05 -5.21 -8.61
C ASN A 298 -13.91 -6.28 -9.72
N SER A 299 -12.73 -6.83 -9.94
CA SER A 299 -12.47 -7.80 -11.00
C SER A 299 -11.46 -8.87 -10.57
N LEU A 300 -11.35 -9.17 -9.27
CA LEU A 300 -10.55 -10.30 -8.81
C LEU A 300 -11.12 -11.61 -9.36
N ASN A 301 -10.24 -12.44 -9.92
CA ASN A 301 -10.56 -13.81 -10.31
C ASN A 301 -9.28 -14.62 -10.32
N MET A 302 -8.92 -15.15 -9.15
CA MET A 302 -7.67 -15.90 -8.98
C MET A 302 -7.69 -16.77 -7.73
N THR A 303 -6.72 -17.68 -7.62
CA THR A 303 -6.50 -18.50 -6.42
C THR A 303 -5.63 -17.74 -5.43
N GLY A 304 -5.99 -17.78 -4.15
CA GLY A 304 -5.19 -17.26 -3.04
C GLY A 304 -4.85 -18.34 -2.02
N LYS A 305 -4.56 -17.91 -0.78
CA LYS A 305 -4.24 -18.78 0.37
C LYS A 305 -5.20 -19.98 0.49
N GLY A 306 -4.63 -21.13 0.85
CA GLY A 306 -5.34 -22.38 1.05
C GLY A 306 -6.06 -22.90 -0.21
N GLY A 307 -5.69 -22.41 -1.40
CA GLY A 307 -6.36 -22.74 -2.65
C GLY A 307 -7.72 -22.06 -2.84
N PHE A 308 -8.10 -21.10 -1.99
CA PHE A 308 -9.41 -20.45 -2.08
C PHE A 308 -9.49 -19.51 -3.30
N GLY A 309 -10.61 -19.55 -4.01
CA GLY A 309 -10.84 -18.69 -5.18
C GLY A 309 -11.31 -17.29 -4.78
N TYR A 310 -10.45 -16.28 -4.89
CA TYR A 310 -10.84 -14.88 -4.77
C TYR A 310 -11.59 -14.41 -6.04
N LYS A 311 -12.87 -14.10 -5.86
CA LYS A 311 -13.81 -13.60 -6.88
C LYS A 311 -14.02 -12.09 -6.74
N PRO A 312 -14.77 -11.42 -7.65
CA PRO A 312 -15.04 -10.00 -7.51
C PRO A 312 -15.63 -9.69 -6.13
N HIS A 313 -15.13 -8.62 -5.51
CA HIS A 313 -15.50 -8.22 -4.16
C HIS A 313 -15.10 -9.20 -3.05
N ALA A 314 -14.09 -10.05 -3.24
CA ALA A 314 -13.56 -10.91 -2.17
C ALA A 314 -12.92 -10.13 -1.01
N GLY A 315 -12.50 -8.89 -1.25
CA GLY A 315 -11.91 -8.00 -0.24
C GLY A 315 -12.10 -6.53 -0.60
N LEU A 316 -11.75 -5.64 0.33
CA LEU A 316 -11.69 -4.20 0.12
C LEU A 316 -10.34 -3.62 0.51
N CYS A 317 -9.89 -2.57 -0.19
CA CYS A 317 -8.72 -1.80 0.18
C CYS A 317 -9.14 -0.45 0.77
N LEU A 318 -8.37 0.03 1.76
CA LEU A 318 -8.44 1.36 2.33
C LEU A 318 -7.04 1.96 2.31
N GLU A 319 -6.63 2.42 1.13
CA GLU A 319 -5.27 2.90 0.89
C GLU A 319 -5.22 4.39 1.27
N THR A 320 -4.77 4.71 2.49
CA THR A 320 -4.59 6.11 2.88
C THR A 320 -3.41 6.69 2.11
N GLN A 321 -3.60 7.85 1.48
CA GLN A 321 -2.67 8.38 0.48
C GLN A 321 -2.86 9.88 0.27
N ALA A 322 -1.92 10.51 -0.46
CA ALA A 322 -2.19 11.75 -1.16
C ALA A 322 -3.19 11.52 -2.31
N PHE A 323 -3.82 12.58 -2.79
CA PHE A 323 -4.79 12.46 -3.88
C PHE A 323 -4.11 11.94 -5.16
N PRO A 324 -4.73 11.05 -5.93
CA PRO A 324 -4.13 10.56 -7.16
C PRO A 324 -3.84 11.71 -8.13
N ASN A 325 -2.79 11.55 -8.94
CA ASN A 325 -2.33 12.57 -9.88
C ASN A 325 -1.97 13.94 -9.26
N SER A 326 -1.77 14.06 -7.93
CA SER A 326 -1.43 15.34 -7.27
C SER A 326 -0.23 16.06 -7.87
N VAL A 327 0.76 15.32 -8.39
CA VAL A 327 1.96 15.90 -9.04
C VAL A 327 1.61 16.75 -10.27
N ASN A 328 0.46 16.51 -10.90
CA ASN A 328 -0.06 17.25 -12.04
C ASN A 328 -1.30 18.10 -11.71
N GLN A 329 -1.70 18.19 -10.45
CA GLN A 329 -2.89 18.92 -10.00
C GLN A 329 -2.47 20.02 -9.02
N PRO A 330 -2.22 21.26 -9.47
CA PRO A 330 -1.65 22.32 -8.63
C PRO A 330 -2.55 22.75 -7.47
N ASN A 331 -3.85 22.45 -7.54
CA ASN A 331 -4.81 22.72 -6.48
C ASN A 331 -4.89 21.59 -5.42
N PHE A 332 -4.19 20.47 -5.63
CA PHE A 332 -4.07 19.40 -4.64
C PHE A 332 -2.88 19.64 -3.71
N PRO A 333 -2.87 19.04 -2.50
CA PRO A 333 -1.72 19.11 -1.60
C PRO A 333 -0.47 18.57 -2.30
N SER A 334 0.65 19.29 -2.15
CA SER A 334 1.90 18.88 -2.77
C SER A 334 2.39 17.52 -2.26
N THR A 335 2.90 16.71 -3.17
CA THR A 335 3.56 15.43 -2.88
C THR A 335 5.08 15.50 -3.05
N ILE A 336 5.64 16.69 -3.29
CA ILE A 336 7.08 16.86 -3.53
C ILE A 336 7.85 16.81 -2.21
N VAL A 337 8.74 15.84 -2.10
CA VAL A 337 9.71 15.69 -1.01
C VAL A 337 11.03 16.28 -1.46
N SER A 338 11.61 17.17 -0.66
CA SER A 338 12.91 17.80 -0.93
C SER A 338 13.96 17.32 0.07
N PRO A 339 15.25 17.34 -0.27
CA PRO A 339 16.32 17.08 0.68
C PRO A 339 16.17 17.92 1.95
N GLY A 340 16.34 17.28 3.12
CA GLY A 340 16.15 17.91 4.44
C GLY A 340 14.70 18.05 4.91
N LYS A 341 13.70 17.70 4.10
CA LYS A 341 12.27 17.72 4.46
C LYS A 341 11.66 16.32 4.30
N PRO A 342 11.73 15.45 5.32
CA PRO A 342 11.29 14.07 5.20
C PRO A 342 9.77 13.97 5.05
N TYR A 343 9.33 12.97 4.28
CA TYR A 343 7.95 12.51 4.23
C TYR A 343 7.66 11.60 5.42
N GLU A 344 6.47 11.73 5.99
CA GLU A 344 5.96 10.81 7.00
C GLU A 344 4.46 10.58 6.82
N HIS A 345 4.06 9.31 6.84
CA HIS A 345 2.67 8.89 6.80
C HIS A 345 2.45 7.81 7.86
N ASN A 346 1.51 8.07 8.77
CA ASN A 346 1.17 7.19 9.87
C ASN A 346 -0.23 6.62 9.67
N MET A 347 -0.39 5.34 9.97
CA MET A 347 -1.65 4.60 9.97
C MET A 347 -1.78 3.84 11.29
N LEU A 348 -3.02 3.76 11.79
CA LEU A 348 -3.38 3.00 12.97
C LEU A 348 -4.65 2.21 12.68
N PHE A 349 -4.52 0.89 12.66
CA PHE A 349 -5.62 -0.05 12.62
C PHE A 349 -5.94 -0.47 14.06
N LYS A 350 -7.20 -0.37 14.45
CA LYS A 350 -7.71 -0.89 15.71
C LYS A 350 -8.75 -1.95 15.40
N PHE A 351 -8.52 -3.15 15.91
CA PHE A 351 -9.44 -4.27 15.79
C PHE A 351 -10.28 -4.41 17.07
N SER A 352 -11.55 -4.78 16.91
CA SER A 352 -12.45 -5.09 18.02
C SER A 352 -13.56 -6.05 17.55
N THR A 353 -14.41 -6.47 18.48
CA THR A 353 -15.59 -7.30 18.19
C THR A 353 -16.82 -6.68 18.85
N ASN A 354 -17.95 -6.70 18.13
CA ASN A 354 -19.26 -6.26 18.61
C ASN A 354 -20.20 -7.43 18.89
#